data_AF-A0A8K0P669-F1
#
_entry.id   AF-A0A8K0P669-F1
#
_cell.length_a   1.000
_cell.length_b   1.000
_cell.length_c   1.000
_cell.angle_alpha   90.00
_cell.angle_beta   90.00
_cell.angle_gamma   90.00
#
_symmetry.space_group_name_H-M   'P 1'
#
loop_
_entity.id
_entity.type
_entity.pdbx_description
1 polymer ?
#
loop_
_entity_poly.entity_id
_entity_poly.type
_entity_poly.pdbx_seq_one_letter_code
_entity_poly.pdbx_strand_id
1 'polypeptide(L)'
;MDKCWPECKQNLEDTNIKTARQAFSEGLSVGLRGPASRGPRFAMVHAGNESGFVEGAELTYLCQNNMADAHEELDGDRYEKWFTENLLPDTPDGAVIVLDNASYHSRKCKVIPSNILEEGGNS
;
A
#
# COMPACT_ATOMS: atom_id res chain seq x y z
N MET A 1 -13.47 15.92 0.12
CA MET A 1 -14.10 16.32 -1.17
C MET A 1 -14.01 15.09 -2.03
N ASP A 2 -14.99 14.21 -1.87
CA ASP A 2 -14.85 12.81 -2.26
C ASP A 2 -15.61 12.65 -3.57
N LYS A 3 -14.94 12.99 -4.67
CA LYS A 3 -15.48 12.73 -6.00
C LYS A 3 -15.18 11.28 -6.35
N CYS A 4 -16.06 10.39 -5.90
CA CYS A 4 -16.16 9.04 -6.43
C CYS A 4 -16.50 9.12 -7.93
N TRP A 5 -15.83 8.30 -8.75
CA TRP A 5 -16.02 8.22 -10.20
C TRP A 5 -17.48 7.84 -10.54
N PRO A 6 -18.16 8.56 -11.46
CA PRO A 6 -19.62 8.49 -11.59
C PRO A 6 -20.18 7.23 -12.28
N GLU A 7 -19.35 6.36 -12.89
CA GLU A 7 -19.87 5.24 -13.71
C GLU A 7 -19.95 3.87 -13.03
N CYS A 8 -19.46 3.69 -11.79
CA CYS A 8 -19.45 2.38 -11.10
C CYS A 8 -20.65 2.16 -10.14
N LYS A 9 -21.89 2.45 -10.57
CA LYS A 9 -23.10 2.13 -9.80
C LYS A 9 -24.20 1.50 -10.65
N GLN A 10 -23.90 0.39 -11.32
CA GLN A 10 -24.95 -0.56 -11.68
C GLN A 10 -24.91 -1.69 -10.64
N ASN A 11 -25.94 -1.76 -9.80
CA ASN A 11 -26.16 -2.92 -8.94
C ASN A 11 -26.58 -4.09 -9.84
N LEU A 12 -25.64 -4.97 -10.16
CA LEU A 12 -25.92 -6.28 -10.75
C LEU A 12 -26.50 -7.17 -9.65
N GLU A 13 -27.81 -7.09 -9.45
CA GLU A 13 -28.55 -7.99 -8.56
C GLU A 13 -29.12 -9.15 -9.37
N ASP A 14 -28.65 -10.38 -9.07
CA ASP A 14 -29.25 -11.60 -9.63
C ASP A 14 -30.59 -11.87 -8.95
N THR A 15 -31.68 -11.86 -9.72
CA THR A 15 -33.04 -12.09 -9.25
C THR A 15 -33.51 -13.54 -9.44
N ASN A 16 -32.71 -14.37 -10.12
CA ASN A 16 -33.05 -15.76 -10.43
C ASN A 16 -32.70 -16.71 -9.29
N ILE A 17 -31.70 -16.36 -8.48
CA ILE A 17 -31.21 -17.16 -7.36
C ILE A 17 -31.78 -16.63 -6.05
N LYS A 18 -32.76 -17.35 -5.49
CA LYS A 18 -33.48 -16.89 -4.30
C LYS A 18 -32.84 -17.34 -2.99
N THR A 19 -32.00 -18.38 -3.03
CA THR A 19 -31.37 -18.95 -1.83
C THR A 19 -29.99 -19.51 -2.13
N ALA A 20 -29.12 -19.55 -1.11
CA ALA A 20 -27.80 -20.13 -1.24
C ALA A 20 -27.80 -21.64 -1.57
N ARG A 21 -28.85 -22.35 -1.15
CA ARG A 21 -29.03 -23.78 -1.43
C ARG A 21 -29.34 -24.03 -2.90
N GLN A 22 -30.19 -23.21 -3.50
CA GLN A 22 -30.54 -23.29 -4.92
C GLN A 22 -29.30 -23.06 -5.79
N ALA A 23 -28.52 -22.02 -5.48
CA ALA A 23 -27.26 -21.76 -6.15
C ALA A 23 -26.31 -22.98 -6.08
N PHE A 24 -26.14 -23.57 -4.91
CA PHE A 24 -25.27 -24.75 -4.74
C PHE A 24 -25.75 -25.95 -5.56
N SER A 25 -27.07 -26.22 -5.60
CA SER A 25 -27.61 -27.32 -6.42
C SER A 25 -27.48 -27.08 -7.92
N GLU A 26 -27.48 -25.81 -8.35
CA GLU A 26 -27.27 -25.42 -9.75
C GLU A 26 -25.77 -25.25 -10.10
N GLY A 27 -24.87 -25.54 -9.15
CA GLY A 27 -23.42 -25.41 -9.34
C GLY A 27 -22.89 -23.97 -9.32
N LEU A 28 -23.72 -23.00 -8.93
CA LEU A 28 -23.39 -21.59 -8.83
C LEU A 28 -22.73 -21.28 -7.48
N SER A 29 -21.71 -20.42 -7.48
CA SER A 29 -21.07 -19.95 -6.25
C SER A 29 -21.82 -18.75 -5.68
N VAL A 30 -22.20 -18.80 -4.40
CA VAL A 30 -22.97 -17.76 -3.69
C VAL A 30 -22.10 -16.60 -3.20
N GLY A 31 -21.19 -16.16 -4.06
CA GLY A 31 -20.13 -15.21 -3.73
C GLY A 31 -18.78 -15.88 -3.55
N LEU A 32 -17.75 -15.04 -3.44
CA LEU A 32 -16.38 -15.46 -3.18
C LEU A 32 -16.38 -16.32 -1.91
N ARG A 33 -16.14 -17.63 -2.07
CA ARG A 33 -15.62 -18.42 -0.95
C ARG A 33 -14.40 -17.64 -0.47
N GLY A 34 -14.38 -17.23 0.81
CA GLY A 34 -13.25 -16.50 1.38
C GLY A 34 -11.95 -17.10 0.88
N PRO A 35 -10.96 -16.29 0.46
CA PRO A 35 -9.99 -16.67 -0.55
C PRO A 35 -9.40 -18.05 -0.26
N ALA A 36 -9.76 -19.01 -1.12
CA ALA A 36 -9.25 -20.37 -1.10
C ALA A 36 -7.83 -20.37 -1.67
N SER A 37 -6.88 -19.84 -0.91
CA SER A 37 -5.46 -20.24 -0.85
C SER A 37 -4.70 -19.20 -0.01
N ARG A 38 -4.02 -19.65 1.04
CA ARG A 38 -2.91 -18.89 1.65
C ARG A 38 -1.68 -19.08 0.76
N GLY A 39 -1.82 -18.71 -0.52
CA GLY A 39 -0.73 -18.76 -1.48
C GLY A 39 0.27 -17.63 -1.21
N PRO A 40 1.50 -17.74 -1.75
CA PRO A 40 2.50 -16.68 -1.65
C PRO A 40 1.92 -15.36 -2.17
N ARG A 41 2.16 -14.27 -1.46
CA ARG A 41 1.77 -12.91 -1.86
C ARG A 41 2.97 -12.19 -2.46
N PHE A 42 2.74 -11.23 -3.35
CA PHE A 42 3.77 -10.30 -3.82
C PHE A 42 3.41 -8.90 -3.34
N ALA A 43 4.43 -8.13 -2.96
CA ALA A 43 4.33 -6.71 -2.77
C ALA A 43 4.92 -6.02 -4.01
N MET A 44 4.24 -5.00 -4.50
CA MET A 44 4.66 -4.18 -5.63
C MET A 44 4.53 -2.71 -5.27
N VAL A 45 5.59 -1.95 -5.51
CA VAL A 45 5.64 -0.48 -5.37
C VAL A 45 6.12 0.08 -6.70
N HIS A 46 5.44 1.11 -7.19
CA HIS A 46 5.82 1.80 -8.42
C HIS A 46 5.36 3.25 -8.37
N ALA A 47 6.11 4.15 -8.98
CA ALA A 47 5.68 5.52 -9.23
C ALA A 47 5.28 5.74 -10.70
N GLY A 48 4.32 6.64 -10.92
CA GLY A 48 3.95 7.12 -12.24
C GLY A 48 3.79 8.63 -12.28
N ASN A 49 3.94 9.21 -13.47
CA ASN A 49 3.77 10.61 -13.81
C ASN A 49 2.83 10.75 -15.03
N GLU A 50 2.72 11.95 -15.59
CA GLU A 50 1.88 12.24 -16.76
C GLU A 50 2.25 11.47 -18.03
N SER A 51 3.49 10.97 -18.11
CA SER A 51 4.00 10.17 -19.23
C SER A 51 3.86 8.65 -19.00
N GLY A 52 3.32 8.24 -17.85
CA GLY A 52 3.16 6.84 -17.47
C GLY A 52 4.05 6.46 -16.29
N PHE A 53 4.46 5.19 -16.23
CA PHE A 53 5.32 4.69 -15.17
C PHE A 53 6.76 5.22 -15.29
N VAL A 54 7.37 5.58 -14.16
CA VAL A 54 8.78 6.01 -14.12
C VAL A 54 9.65 4.78 -14.32
N GLU A 55 10.39 4.74 -15.43
CA GLU A 55 11.27 3.61 -15.73
C GLU A 55 12.27 3.37 -14.57
N GLY A 56 12.47 2.11 -14.17
CA GLY A 56 13.38 1.77 -13.06
C GLY A 56 12.82 1.98 -11.65
N ALA A 57 11.65 2.62 -11.50
CA ALA A 57 10.99 2.83 -10.22
C ALA A 57 10.11 1.65 -9.75
N GLU A 58 10.22 0.48 -10.37
CA GLU A 58 9.53 -0.74 -9.93
C GLU A 58 10.28 -1.40 -8.77
N LEU A 59 9.56 -1.75 -7.70
CA LEU A 59 10.01 -2.69 -6.69
C LEU A 59 8.96 -3.78 -6.50
N THR A 60 9.29 -5.00 -6.92
CA THR A 60 8.44 -6.19 -6.73
C THR A 60 9.19 -7.27 -5.95
N TYR A 61 8.59 -7.84 -4.91
CA TYR A 61 9.17 -8.97 -4.18
C TYR A 61 8.11 -9.91 -3.62
N LEU A 62 8.50 -11.18 -3.45
CA LEU A 62 7.65 -12.19 -2.84
C LEU A 62 7.61 -12.00 -1.32
N CYS A 63 6.42 -11.89 -0.76
CA CYS A 63 6.19 -11.79 0.67
C CYS A 63 6.53 -13.12 1.35
N GLN A 64 7.32 -13.08 2.42
CA GLN A 64 7.78 -14.26 3.15
C GLN A 64 6.73 -14.80 4.13
N ASN A 65 5.92 -13.90 4.68
CA ASN A 65 4.85 -14.18 5.63
C ASN A 65 3.51 -14.12 4.90
N ASN A 66 2.80 -15.23 4.91
CA ASN A 66 1.43 -15.33 4.43
C ASN A 66 0.41 -14.63 5.37
N MET A 67 0.79 -13.54 6.03
CA MET A 67 -0.16 -12.71 6.80
C MET A 67 -1.07 -11.93 5.85
N ALA A 68 -2.31 -11.70 6.30
CA ALA A 68 -3.40 -11.19 5.46
C ALA A 68 -3.14 -9.78 4.92
N ASP A 69 -2.18 -9.08 5.53
CA ASP A 69 -1.71 -7.74 5.27
C ASP A 69 -0.25 -7.76 4.77
N ALA A 70 -0.09 -7.84 3.45
CA ALA A 70 1.21 -7.63 2.80
C ALA A 70 1.84 -6.25 3.13
N HIS A 71 1.06 -5.33 3.72
CA HIS A 71 1.51 -4.04 4.23
C HIS A 71 2.50 -4.11 5.40
N GLU A 72 2.61 -5.24 6.11
CA GLU A 72 3.60 -5.40 7.18
C GLU A 72 5.02 -5.72 6.64
N GLU A 73 5.14 -6.16 5.39
CA GLU A 73 6.43 -6.57 4.81
C GLU A 73 7.16 -5.50 4.01
N LEU A 74 6.44 -4.47 3.55
CA LEU A 74 7.09 -3.27 3.07
C LEU A 74 7.50 -2.45 4.30
N ASP A 75 8.65 -2.80 4.88
CA ASP A 75 9.23 -2.02 5.95
C ASP A 75 9.74 -0.65 5.42
N GLY A 76 9.85 0.31 6.34
CA GLY A 76 10.28 1.65 5.98
C GLY A 76 11.73 1.74 5.48
N ASP A 77 12.59 0.76 5.79
CA ASP A 77 13.97 0.70 5.26
C ASP A 77 13.97 0.37 3.76
N ARG A 78 13.20 -0.63 3.35
CA ARG A 78 13.03 -1.00 1.95
C ARG A 78 12.36 0.13 1.17
N TYR A 79 11.34 0.75 1.75
CA TYR A 79 10.69 1.90 1.14
C TYR A 79 11.68 3.06 0.95
N GLU A 80 12.44 3.45 1.98
CA GLU A 80 13.41 4.54 1.91
C GLU A 80 14.52 4.25 0.88
N LYS A 81 15.01 3.01 0.83
CA LYS A 81 15.98 2.58 -0.17
C LYS A 81 15.43 2.71 -1.58
N TRP A 82 14.24 2.17 -1.84
CA TRP A 82 13.59 2.30 -3.14
C TRP A 82 13.35 3.77 -3.51
N PHE A 83 12.85 4.56 -2.57
CA PHE A 83 12.56 5.96 -2.79
C PHE A 83 13.83 6.70 -3.22
N THR A 84 14.95 6.48 -2.52
CA THR A 84 16.22 7.17 -2.77
C THR A 84 17.01 6.65 -3.97
N GLU A 85 17.04 5.33 -4.18
CA GLU A 85 17.87 4.69 -5.21
C GLU A 85 17.15 4.45 -6.54
N ASN A 86 15.81 4.35 -6.54
CA ASN A 86 15.04 4.02 -7.74
C ASN A 86 14.14 5.18 -8.20
N LEU A 87 13.44 5.84 -7.28
CA LEU A 87 12.49 6.88 -7.66
C LEU A 87 13.17 8.24 -7.87
N LEU A 88 13.93 8.71 -6.89
CA LEU A 88 14.52 10.05 -6.91
C LEU A 88 15.47 10.31 -8.10
N PRO A 89 16.32 9.38 -8.56
CA PRO A 89 17.24 9.62 -9.67
C PRO A 89 16.55 10.02 -10.98
N ASP A 90 15.35 9.47 -11.23
CA ASP A 90 14.56 9.70 -12.44
C ASP A 90 13.41 10.71 -12.21
N THR A 91 13.37 11.32 -11.01
CA THR A 91 12.39 12.36 -10.68
C THR A 91 12.93 13.74 -11.08
N PRO A 92 12.20 14.52 -11.89
CA PRO A 92 12.63 15.87 -12.26
C PRO A 92 12.78 16.82 -11.07
N ASP A 93 13.74 17.74 -11.17
CA ASP A 93 13.89 18.81 -10.18
C ASP A 93 12.61 19.64 -10.06
N GLY A 94 12.20 19.92 -8.82
CA GLY A 94 10.97 20.67 -8.53
C GLY A 94 9.67 19.87 -8.70
N ALA A 95 9.74 18.56 -8.95
CA ALA A 95 8.57 17.70 -8.98
C ALA A 95 7.87 17.62 -7.60
N VAL A 96 6.56 17.43 -7.63
CA VAL A 96 5.75 17.15 -6.44
C VAL A 96 5.43 15.67 -6.40
N ILE A 97 5.95 14.96 -5.39
CA ILE A 97 5.65 13.56 -5.16
C ILE A 97 4.44 13.48 -4.23
N VAL A 98 3.39 12.79 -4.68
CA VAL A 98 2.18 12.53 -3.89
C VAL A 98 2.16 11.06 -3.51
N LEU A 99 2.09 10.79 -2.21
CA LEU A 99 2.06 9.44 -1.64
C LEU A 99 0.71 9.21 -0.97
N ASP A 100 0.26 7.96 -0.94
CA ASP A 100 -0.84 7.55 -0.08
C ASP A 100 -0.43 7.62 1.40
N ASN A 101 -1.39 7.49 2.31
CA ASN A 101 -1.10 7.49 3.75
C ASN A 101 -0.83 6.05 4.22
N ALA A 102 0.44 5.67 4.29
CA ALA A 102 0.88 4.38 4.79
C ALA A 102 1.96 4.53 5.88
N SER A 103 1.95 3.61 6.84
CA SER A 103 2.80 3.67 8.04
C SER A 103 4.30 3.63 7.73
N TYR A 104 4.70 2.98 6.64
CA TYR A 104 6.10 2.85 6.22
C TYR A 104 6.67 4.11 5.55
N HIS A 105 5.84 5.04 5.09
CA HIS A 105 6.29 6.28 4.45
C HIS A 105 6.93 7.28 5.43
N SER A 106 6.68 7.13 6.73
CA SER A 106 7.12 8.10 7.75
C SER A 106 7.82 7.39 8.89
N ARG A 107 9.14 7.62 9.02
CA ARG A 107 9.94 7.11 10.14
C ARG A 107 10.26 8.20 11.15
N LYS A 108 10.17 7.88 12.45
CA LYS A 108 10.61 8.79 13.52
C LYS A 108 12.12 8.64 13.71
N CYS A 109 12.92 9.62 13.30
CA CYS A 109 14.30 9.75 13.76
C CYS A 109 14.30 10.23 15.22
N LYS A 110 14.43 9.32 16.18
CA LYS A 110 14.53 9.69 17.60
C LYS A 110 15.95 10.16 17.91
N VAL A 111 16.20 11.47 17.78
CA VAL A 111 17.25 12.14 18.54
C VAL A 111 16.55 13.07 19.52
N ILE A 112 16.24 12.56 20.70
CA ILE A 112 15.90 13.44 21.83
C ILE A 112 17.25 13.87 22.40
N PRO A 113 17.63 15.15 22.38
CA PRO A 113 18.82 15.60 23.09
C PRO A 113 18.57 15.40 24.58
N SER A 114 19.17 14.36 25.15
CA SER A 114 19.31 14.25 26.60
C SER A 114 20.47 15.14 27.03
N ASN A 115 20.16 16.15 27.84
CA ASN A 115 21.09 16.96 28.66
C ASN A 115 21.47 18.33 28.09
N ILE A 116 20.55 19.30 28.14
CA ILE A 116 20.91 20.72 28.33
C ILE A 116 19.97 21.29 29.38
N LEU A 117 20.32 21.14 30.66
CA LEU A 117 20.00 22.03 31.78
C LEU A 117 20.94 21.66 32.95
N GLU A 118 22.23 21.99 32.86
CA GLU A 118 22.98 22.38 34.06
C GLU A 118 23.13 23.90 34.01
N GLU A 119 22.15 24.58 34.60
CA GLU A 119 22.25 26.01 34.89
C GLU A 119 23.29 26.22 36.00
N GLY A 120 24.33 26.99 35.67
CA GLY A 120 24.79 28.08 36.52
C GLY A 120 25.65 27.74 37.73
N GLY A 121 26.95 27.54 37.50
CA GLY A 121 27.96 28.04 38.42
C GLY A 121 28.40 29.44 37.96
N ASN A 122 28.22 30.47 38.80
CA ASN A 122 29.28 31.38 39.28
C ASN A 122 28.69 32.70 39.88
N SER A 123 28.54 32.74 41.20
CA SER A 123 28.78 33.91 42.06
C SER A 123 28.76 33.50 43.54
#